data_AF-A0A2D4H7M6-F1
#
_entry.id   AF-A0A2D4H7M6-F1
#
_cell.length_a   1.000
_cell.length_b   1.000
_cell.length_c   1.000
_cell.angle_alpha   90.00
_cell.angle_beta   90.00
_cell.angle_gamma   90.00
#
_symmetry.space_group_name_H-M   'P 1'
#
loop_
_entity.id
_entity.type
_entity.pdbx_description
1 polymer ?
#
loop_
_entity_poly.entity_id
_entity_poly.type
_entity_poly.pdbx_seq_one_letter_code
_entity_poly.pdbx_strand_id
1 'polypeptide(L)'
;GEHLSTRVIATIQAARKPSTFRIYNATWKTFRAWCNRAGADHMAPSVAELLEFLQDGLDKSLSPNTLRRQVAALASVITWKGYKSISHHPRVRSFLRGVESFCSPAPATAFAPPRRVA
;
A
#
# COMPACT_ATOMS: atom_id res chain seq x y z
N GLY A 1 12.29 16.39 17.99
CA GLY A 1 12.15 16.31 16.52
C GLY A 1 12.99 17.41 15.92
N GLU A 2 13.77 17.10 14.89
CA GLU A 2 14.63 18.07 14.21
C GLU A 2 13.76 19.16 13.54
N HIS A 3 14.06 20.44 13.78
CA HIS A 3 13.32 21.56 13.19
C HIS A 3 14.13 22.10 12.00
N LEU A 4 13.67 21.81 10.79
CA LEU A 4 14.33 22.23 9.55
C LEU A 4 13.79 23.58 9.06
N SER A 5 14.67 24.42 8.50
CA SER A 5 14.27 25.68 7.84
C SER A 5 13.46 25.40 6.58
N THR A 6 12.49 26.28 6.28
CA THR A 6 11.69 26.27 5.04
C THR A 6 12.56 26.15 3.79
N ARG A 7 13.74 26.78 3.76
CA ARG A 7 14.67 26.71 2.63
C ARG A 7 15.23 25.30 2.43
N VAL A 8 15.60 24.63 3.52
CA VAL A 8 16.09 23.24 3.53
C VAL A 8 14.96 22.29 3.11
N ILE A 9 13.75 22.49 3.63
CA ILE A 9 12.57 21.72 3.23
C ILE A 9 12.31 21.84 1.73
N ALA A 10 12.36 23.06 1.18
CA ALA A 10 12.16 23.30 -0.25
C ALA A 10 13.20 22.59 -1.12
N THR A 11 14.49 22.61 -0.74
CA THR A 11 15.55 21.90 -1.46
C THR A 11 15.36 20.38 -1.39
N ILE A 12 15.03 19.83 -0.22
CA ILE A 12 14.73 18.39 -0.06
C ILE A 12 13.52 18.00 -0.91
N GLN A 13 12.48 18.85 -0.96
CA GLN A 13 11.30 18.62 -1.79
C GLN A 13 11.64 18.72 -3.29
N ALA A 14 12.51 19.64 -3.70
CA ALA A 14 12.95 19.81 -5.08
C ALA A 14 13.74 18.60 -5.62
N ALA A 15 14.43 17.85 -4.74
CA ALA A 15 15.10 16.61 -5.10
C ALA A 15 14.14 15.47 -5.49
N ARG A 16 12.83 15.59 -5.17
CA ARG A 16 11.83 14.58 -5.52
C ARG A 16 11.22 14.86 -6.89
N LYS A 17 11.10 13.83 -7.72
CA LYS A 17 10.39 13.92 -9.02
C LYS A 17 8.95 14.45 -8.80
N PRO A 18 8.52 15.54 -9.50
CA PRO A 18 7.20 16.17 -9.30
C PRO A 18 6.02 15.21 -9.51
N SER A 19 6.16 14.28 -10.47
CA SER A 19 5.16 13.26 -10.74
C SER A 19 4.95 12.33 -9.54
N THR A 20 6.02 11.87 -8.89
CA THR A 20 5.96 11.03 -7.69
C THR A 20 5.31 11.76 -6.52
N PHE A 21 5.65 13.03 -6.31
CA PHE A 21 5.09 13.83 -5.22
C PHE A 21 3.57 14.04 -5.36
N ARG A 22 3.10 14.37 -6.58
CA ARG A 22 1.66 14.54 -6.84
C ARG A 22 0.87 13.27 -6.55
N ILE A 23 1.36 12.11 -6.99
CA ILE A 23 0.67 10.86 -6.71
C ILE A 23 0.72 10.50 -5.23
N TYR A 24 1.84 10.68 -4.53
CA TYR A 24 1.89 10.38 -3.09
C TYR A 24 0.93 11.26 -2.30
N ASN A 25 0.85 12.56 -2.64
CA ASN A 25 -0.10 13.47 -2.01
C ASN A 25 -1.57 13.09 -2.33
N ALA A 26 -1.85 12.67 -3.56
CA ALA A 26 -3.18 12.19 -3.95
C ALA A 26 -3.55 10.92 -3.16
N THR A 27 -2.67 9.93 -3.08
CA THR A 27 -2.87 8.73 -2.26
C THR A 27 -3.12 9.10 -0.80
N TRP A 28 -2.33 9.99 -0.23
CA TRP A 28 -2.49 10.41 1.16
C TRP A 28 -3.82 11.12 1.43
N LYS A 29 -4.29 11.95 0.50
CA LYS A 29 -5.64 12.55 0.58
C LYS A 29 -6.73 11.49 0.53
N THR A 30 -6.64 10.53 -0.40
CA THR A 30 -7.63 9.45 -0.52
C THR A 30 -7.65 8.57 0.73
N PHE A 31 -6.48 8.24 1.28
CA PHE A 31 -6.36 7.44 2.51
C PHE A 31 -6.96 8.16 3.72
N ARG A 32 -6.64 9.45 3.93
CA ARG A 32 -7.26 10.24 5.01
C ARG A 32 -8.78 10.30 4.91
N ALA A 33 -9.30 10.51 3.71
CA ALA A 33 -10.74 10.50 3.48
C ALA A 33 -11.36 9.13 3.78
N TRP A 34 -10.65 8.04 3.48
CA TRP A 34 -11.07 6.68 3.84
C TRP A 34 -11.06 6.48 5.36
N CYS A 35 -9.98 6.85 6.06
CA CYS A 35 -9.89 6.75 7.52
C CYS A 35 -11.03 7.49 8.22
N ASN A 36 -11.35 8.71 7.76
CA ASN A 36 -12.47 9.48 8.32
C ASN A 36 -13.81 8.76 8.19
N ARG A 37 -14.05 8.02 7.10
CA ARG A 37 -15.28 7.22 6.93
C ARG A 37 -15.25 5.94 7.75
N ALA A 38 -14.09 5.34 7.92
CA ALA A 38 -13.90 4.10 8.68
C ALA A 38 -13.80 4.32 10.21
N GLY A 39 -13.73 5.58 10.68
CA GLY A 39 -13.47 5.89 12.09
C GLY A 39 -12.04 5.58 12.54
N ALA A 40 -11.10 5.47 11.59
CA ALA A 40 -9.70 5.11 11.83
C ALA A 40 -8.81 6.34 12.04
N ASP A 41 -7.72 6.19 12.81
CA ASP A 41 -6.67 7.20 12.88
C ASP A 41 -5.74 7.11 11.67
N HIS A 42 -5.72 8.15 10.85
CA HIS A 42 -4.86 8.21 9.66
C HIS A 42 -3.37 8.36 9.99
N MET A 43 -3.01 8.82 11.19
CA MET A 43 -1.61 8.98 11.62
C MET A 43 -1.03 7.70 12.22
N ALA A 44 -1.89 6.81 12.74
CA ALA A 44 -1.49 5.54 13.34
C ALA A 44 -2.41 4.37 12.94
N PRO A 45 -2.65 4.13 11.64
CA PRO A 45 -3.50 3.03 11.21
C PRO A 45 -2.86 1.68 11.54
N SER A 46 -3.71 0.72 11.87
CA SER A 46 -3.36 -0.68 11.98
C SER A 46 -3.12 -1.30 10.59
N VAL A 47 -2.43 -2.44 10.58
CA VAL A 47 -2.24 -3.20 9.34
C VAL A 47 -3.57 -3.68 8.76
N ALA A 48 -4.56 -3.95 9.63
CA ALA A 48 -5.89 -4.35 9.19
C ALA A 48 -6.58 -3.22 8.42
N GLU A 49 -6.58 -2.00 8.96
CA GLU A 49 -7.16 -0.82 8.29
C GLU A 49 -6.47 -0.50 6.96
N LEU A 50 -5.15 -0.70 6.86
CA LEU A 50 -4.45 -0.59 5.58
C LEU A 50 -4.97 -1.62 4.57
N LEU A 51 -5.17 -2.87 4.98
CA LEU A 51 -5.65 -3.93 4.10
C LEU A 51 -7.08 -3.68 3.65
N GLU A 52 -7.96 -3.23 4.55
CA GLU A 52 -9.33 -2.83 4.21
C GLU A 52 -9.34 -1.67 3.20
N PHE A 53 -8.48 -0.66 3.39
CA PHE A 53 -8.31 0.42 2.42
C PHE A 53 -7.88 -0.09 1.03
N LEU A 54 -6.95 -1.05 0.99
CA LEU A 54 -6.50 -1.64 -0.27
C LEU A 54 -7.56 -2.53 -0.91
N GLN A 55 -8.36 -3.24 -0.11
CA GLN A 55 -9.48 -4.06 -0.56
C GLN A 55 -10.57 -3.17 -1.18
N ASP A 56 -10.95 -2.07 -0.52
CA ASP A 56 -11.83 -1.04 -1.09
C ASP A 56 -11.35 -0.50 -2.44
N GLY A 57 -10.02 -0.42 -2.61
CA GLY A 57 -9.39 -0.05 -3.86
C GLY A 57 -9.50 -1.14 -4.92
N LEU A 58 -9.26 -2.39 -4.53
CA LEU A 58 -9.41 -3.57 -5.40
C LEU A 58 -10.86 -3.72 -5.89
N ASP A 59 -11.84 -3.55 -5.01
CA ASP A 59 -13.28 -3.63 -5.32
C ASP A 59 -13.73 -2.52 -6.28
N LYS A 60 -12.97 -1.41 -6.34
CA LYS A 60 -13.11 -0.34 -7.33
C LYS A 60 -12.29 -0.57 -8.60
N SER A 61 -11.80 -1.79 -8.81
CA SER A 61 -11.01 -2.21 -9.96
C SER A 61 -9.70 -1.45 -10.13
N LEU A 62 -9.08 -0.99 -9.03
CA LEU A 62 -7.73 -0.43 -9.10
C LEU A 62 -6.73 -1.51 -9.51
N SER A 63 -5.84 -1.15 -10.43
CA SER A 63 -4.84 -2.11 -10.93
C SER A 63 -3.84 -2.53 -9.84
N PRO A 64 -3.24 -3.73 -9.93
CA PRO A 64 -2.25 -4.21 -8.96
C PRO A 64 -1.10 -3.21 -8.77
N ASN A 65 -0.62 -2.61 -9.86
CA ASN A 65 0.41 -1.57 -9.83
C ASN A 65 -0.03 -0.32 -9.05
N THR A 66 -1.31 0.05 -9.13
CA THR A 66 -1.86 1.18 -8.36
C THR A 66 -1.88 0.86 -6.87
N LEU A 67 -2.32 -0.34 -6.48
CA LEU A 67 -2.33 -0.75 -5.07
C LEU A 67 -0.91 -0.83 -4.49
N ARG A 68 0.05 -1.41 -5.23
CA ARG A 68 1.48 -1.41 -4.85
C ARG A 68 2.01 0.01 -4.64
N ARG A 69 1.61 0.94 -5.51
CA ARG A 69 2.01 2.33 -5.42
C ARG A 69 1.40 3.03 -4.20
N GLN A 70 0.15 2.72 -3.87
CA GLN A 70 -0.49 3.25 -2.68
C GLN A 70 0.23 2.78 -1.41
N VAL A 71 0.59 1.50 -1.34
CA VAL A 71 1.42 0.96 -0.24
C VAL A 71 2.74 1.71 -0.11
N ALA A 72 3.47 1.91 -1.22
CA ALA A 72 4.74 2.64 -1.20
C ALA A 72 4.59 4.11 -0.75
N ALA A 73 3.52 4.78 -1.19
CA ALA A 73 3.23 6.14 -0.77
C ALA A 73 2.95 6.21 0.74
N LEU A 74 2.10 5.33 1.27
CA LEU A 74 1.76 5.28 2.70
C LEU A 74 2.97 4.87 3.56
N ALA A 75 3.80 3.95 3.08
CA ALA A 75 5.07 3.58 3.72
C ALA A 75 6.05 4.76 3.85
N SER A 76 5.93 5.78 2.98
CA SER A 76 6.79 6.96 3.00
C SER A 76 6.32 8.07 3.95
N VAL A 77 5.06 8.01 4.40
CA VAL A 77 4.42 9.05 5.22
C VAL A 77 4.14 8.55 6.64
N ILE A 78 3.74 7.28 6.78
CA ILE A 78 3.30 6.70 8.05
C ILE A 78 4.42 5.87 8.65
N THR A 79 4.65 6.02 9.95
CA THR A 79 5.54 5.15 10.71
C THR A 79 4.76 3.97 11.27
N TRP A 80 5.23 2.75 11.01
CA TRP A 80 4.55 1.53 11.41
C TRP A 80 5.30 0.88 12.57
N LYS A 81 4.62 0.64 13.69
CA LYS A 81 5.25 0.04 14.88
C LYS A 81 5.91 -1.29 14.51
N GLY A 82 7.21 -1.40 14.75
CA GLY A 82 7.99 -2.62 14.53
C GLY A 82 8.43 -2.87 13.07
N TYR A 83 8.14 -1.98 12.12
CA TYR A 83 8.53 -2.16 10.72
C TYR A 83 9.20 -0.92 10.14
N LYS A 84 10.38 -1.11 9.53
CA LYS A 84 11.06 -0.05 8.75
C LYS A 84 10.24 0.41 7.53
N SER A 85 9.43 -0.49 6.97
CA SER A 85 8.50 -0.19 5.88
C SER A 85 7.35 -1.19 5.91
N ILE A 86 6.12 -0.71 5.80
CA ILE A 86 4.93 -1.57 5.83
C ILE A 86 4.83 -2.50 4.62
N SER A 87 5.50 -2.15 3.51
CA SER A 87 5.62 -2.99 2.32
C SER A 87 6.24 -4.37 2.62
N HIS A 88 7.02 -4.49 3.69
CA HIS A 88 7.64 -5.76 4.10
C HIS A 88 6.76 -6.60 5.03
N HIS A 89 5.64 -6.05 5.51
CA HIS A 89 4.76 -6.78 6.40
C HIS A 89 4.19 -8.03 5.70
N PRO A 90 4.23 -9.22 6.33
CA PRO A 90 3.85 -10.48 5.68
C PRO A 90 2.42 -10.44 5.13
N ARG A 91 1.46 -9.89 5.90
CA ARG A 91 0.07 -9.74 5.43
C ARG A 91 -0.08 -8.83 4.20
N VAL A 92 0.68 -7.74 4.11
CA VAL A 92 0.65 -6.82 2.95
C VAL A 92 1.23 -7.52 1.72
N ARG A 93 2.32 -8.27 1.87
CA ARG A 93 2.89 -9.07 0.77
C ARG A 93 1.94 -10.16 0.30
N SER A 94 1.30 -10.87 1.23
CA SER A 94 0.30 -11.90 0.89
C SER A 94 -0.91 -11.31 0.15
N PHE A 95 -1.40 -10.15 0.60
CA PHE A 95 -2.49 -9.44 -0.07
C PHE A 95 -2.11 -9.06 -1.52
N LEU A 96 -0.97 -8.41 -1.73
CA LEU A 96 -0.53 -8.00 -3.06
C LEU A 96 -0.33 -9.20 -4.00
N ARG A 97 0.20 -10.32 -3.49
CA ARG A 97 0.29 -11.58 -4.27
C ARG A 97 -1.08 -12.13 -4.65
N GLY A 98 -2.06 -12.02 -3.75
CA GLY A 98 -3.45 -12.38 -4.02
C GLY A 98 -4.02 -11.54 -5.16
N VAL A 99 -3.88 -10.22 -5.09
CA VAL A 99 -4.30 -9.27 -6.15
C VAL A 99 -3.72 -9.63 -7.51
N GLU A 100 -2.42 -9.95 -7.56
CA GLU A 100 -1.73 -10.34 -8.81
C GLU A 100 -2.31 -11.64 -9.39
N SER A 101 -2.69 -12.58 -8.51
CA SER A 101 -3.28 -13.86 -8.90
C SER A 101 -4.72 -13.72 -9.40
N PHE A 102 -5.48 -12.74 -8.89
CA PHE A 102 -6.85 -12.43 -9.34
C PHE A 102 -6.90 -11.67 -10.68
N CYS A 103 -5.88 -10.87 -11.01
CA CYS A 103 -5.88 -9.98 -12.17
C CYS A 103 -5.23 -10.57 -13.43
N SER A 104 -4.45 -11.66 -13.32
CA SER A 104 -3.84 -12.35 -14.46
C SER A 104 -4.83 -13.31 -15.14
N PRO A 105 -5.18 -13.13 -16.43
CA PRO A 105 -5.86 -14.16 -17.20
C PRO A 105 -4.82 -15.01 -17.94
N ALA A 106 -4.38 -16.16 -17.39
CA ALA A 106 -3.95 -17.39 -18.12
C ALA A 106 -3.31 -18.45 -17.16
N PRO A 107 -3.24 -19.74 -17.59
CA PRO A 107 -4.01 -20.88 -17.09
C PRO A 107 -3.36 -21.65 -15.93
N ALA A 108 -4.14 -22.57 -15.35
CA ALA A 108 -3.78 -23.52 -14.30
C ALA A 108 -2.40 -24.19 -14.46
N THR A 109 -1.69 -24.40 -13.35
CA THR A 109 -0.80 -25.56 -13.22
C THR A 109 -0.87 -26.15 -11.81
N ALA A 110 -1.27 -27.42 -11.78
CA ALA A 110 -0.89 -28.44 -10.82
C ALA A 110 -1.36 -28.31 -9.35
N PHE A 111 -2.66 -28.48 -9.13
CA PHE A 111 -3.06 -29.36 -8.02
C PHE A 111 -3.31 -30.75 -8.60
N ALA A 112 -2.24 -31.53 -8.76
CA ALA A 112 -2.38 -32.96 -9.01
C ALA A 112 -2.87 -33.59 -7.69
N PRO A 113 -4.02 -34.30 -7.66
CA PRO A 113 -4.42 -35.02 -6.45
C PRO A 113 -3.37 -36.10 -6.13
N PRO A 114 -3.13 -36.40 -4.85
CA PRO A 114 -2.17 -37.43 -4.48
C PRO A 114 -2.59 -38.76 -5.12
N ARG A 115 -1.66 -39.39 -5.85
CA ARG A 115 -1.82 -40.78 -6.30
C ARG A 115 -2.13 -41.63 -5.07
N ARG A 116 -3.29 -42.29 -5.05
CA ARG A 116 -3.54 -43.40 -4.12
C ARG A 116 -2.48 -44.45 -4.38
N VAL A 117 -1.68 -44.74 -3.37
CA VAL A 117 -0.87 -45.96 -3.32
C VAL A 117 -1.85 -47.12 -3.14
N ALA A 118 -1.74 -48.11 -4.03
CA ALA A 118 -2.44 -49.39 -3.94
C ALA A 118 -1.70 -50.31 -2.96
#